data_AF-A0A0B5L9R0-F1
#
_entry.id   AF-A0A0B5L9R0-F1
#
_cell.length_a   1.000
_cell.length_b   1.000
_cell.length_c   1.000
_cell.angle_alpha   90.00
_cell.angle_beta   90.00
_cell.angle_gamma   90.00
#
_symmetry.space_group_name_H-M   'P 1'
#
loop_
_entity.id
_entity.type
_entity.pdbx_description
1 polymer ?
#
loop_
_entity_poly.entity_id
_entity_poly.type
_entity_poly.pdbx_seq_one_letter_code
_entity_poly.pdbx_strand_id
1 'polypeptide(L)'
;MKLEELLLITQQPLIEYSKNKKLLEGSRLFDIDERMDERKIPKILTNSDKYHVVEIANYDNLIIIDNEVINGNELIQVGQCIDFDSNVMSYLRNLIVNNKYEDDFFKILTNIKKSKQQISCVPYLIENGNNIHRINKIISYETILSFSIFDRISEFDFENRNFSRYFNDSEVILDTDDRYYHMMNIQDSNILQFQAIYLLVLMAFFIKNSRVKSRLLCKMLYNVFTISTYQN
;
A
#
# COMPACT_ATOMS: atom_id res chain seq x y z
N MET A 1 30.06 -9.28 16.17
CA MET A 1 29.21 -8.47 15.27
C MET A 1 28.13 -9.39 14.75
N LYS A 2 26.87 -8.99 14.86
CA LYS A 2 25.77 -9.78 14.31
C LYS A 2 25.87 -9.82 12.78
N LEU A 3 25.36 -10.86 12.15
CA LEU A 3 25.48 -11.03 10.70
C LEU A 3 24.75 -9.91 9.94
N GLU A 4 23.64 -9.44 10.49
CA GLU A 4 22.86 -8.30 10.02
C GLU A 4 23.68 -7.00 10.09
N GLU A 5 24.46 -6.81 11.16
CA GLU A 5 25.36 -5.65 11.30
C GLU A 5 26.51 -5.71 10.28
N LEU A 6 27.04 -6.91 9.98
CA LEU A 6 28.06 -7.10 8.95
C LEU A 6 27.53 -6.69 7.56
N LEU A 7 26.30 -7.11 7.22
CA LEU A 7 25.66 -6.81 5.94
C LEU A 7 25.46 -5.30 5.73
N LEU A 8 25.23 -4.54 6.80
CA LEU A 8 25.00 -3.09 6.72
C LEU A 8 26.27 -2.25 6.58
N ILE A 9 27.43 -2.78 6.98
CA ILE A 9 28.70 -2.01 6.99
C ILE A 9 29.70 -2.47 5.93
N THR A 10 29.52 -3.66 5.37
CA THR A 10 30.43 -4.21 4.36
C THR A 10 30.30 -3.48 3.04
N GLN A 11 31.41 -3.31 2.32
CA GLN A 11 31.41 -2.77 0.96
C GLN A 11 30.89 -3.79 -0.08
N GLN A 12 30.72 -5.06 0.32
CA GLN A 12 30.28 -6.14 -0.56
C GLN A 12 29.11 -6.94 0.07
N PRO A 13 27.96 -6.28 0.32
CA PRO A 13 26.84 -6.89 1.06
C PRO A 13 26.27 -8.12 0.36
N LEU A 14 26.26 -8.13 -0.98
CA LEU A 14 25.80 -9.27 -1.78
C LEU A 14 26.67 -10.51 -1.60
N ILE A 15 27.99 -10.33 -1.56
CA ILE A 15 28.94 -11.43 -1.39
C ILE A 15 28.80 -12.02 0.02
N GLU A 16 28.68 -11.17 1.04
CA GLU A 16 28.49 -11.62 2.42
C GLU A 16 27.12 -12.28 2.63
N TYR A 17 26.06 -11.78 2.00
CA TYR A 17 24.75 -12.42 2.01
C TYR A 17 24.81 -13.83 1.38
N SER A 18 25.40 -13.95 0.19
CA SER A 18 25.54 -15.24 -0.50
C SER A 18 26.34 -16.27 0.30
N LYS A 19 27.41 -15.86 0.99
CA LYS A 19 28.22 -16.76 1.84
C LYS A 19 27.43 -17.29 3.03
N ASN A 20 26.52 -16.48 3.56
CA ASN A 20 25.78 -16.79 4.78
C ASN A 20 24.30 -17.15 4.54
N LYS A 21 23.92 -17.48 3.29
CA LYS A 21 22.52 -17.68 2.87
C LYS A 21 21.69 -18.66 3.71
N LYS A 22 22.31 -19.69 4.29
CA LYS A 22 21.64 -20.65 5.20
C LYS A 22 21.27 -20.04 6.54
N LEU A 23 22.09 -19.11 7.04
CA LEU A 23 21.85 -18.41 8.31
C LEU A 23 20.88 -17.24 8.12
N LEU A 24 20.71 -16.77 6.88
CA LEU A 24 19.82 -15.68 6.48
C LEU A 24 18.53 -16.20 5.82
N GLU A 25 18.17 -17.47 6.04
CA GLU A 25 16.92 -18.03 5.53
C GLU A 25 15.72 -17.26 6.07
N GLY A 26 14.83 -16.80 5.17
CA GLY A 26 13.72 -15.91 5.52
C GLY A 26 14.07 -14.42 5.62
N SER A 27 15.35 -14.05 5.49
CA SER A 27 15.77 -12.65 5.38
C SER A 27 15.63 -12.14 3.95
N ARG A 28 15.53 -10.81 3.79
CA ARG A 28 15.55 -10.12 2.51
C ARG A 28 16.44 -8.90 2.61
N LEU A 29 17.28 -8.68 1.61
CA LEU A 29 18.07 -7.46 1.47
C LEU A 29 17.36 -6.55 0.45
N PHE A 30 17.22 -5.28 0.80
CA PHE A 30 16.62 -4.27 -0.06
C PHE A 30 17.72 -3.31 -0.51
N ASP A 31 17.97 -3.24 -1.81
CA ASP A 31 18.91 -2.27 -2.40
C ASP A 31 18.14 -1.00 -2.78
N ILE A 32 18.51 0.10 -2.11
CA ILE A 32 17.89 1.41 -2.25
C ILE A 32 18.98 2.37 -2.70
N ASP A 33 18.90 2.81 -3.96
CA ASP A 33 19.86 3.75 -4.54
C ASP A 33 19.22 5.10 -4.94
N GLU A 34 20.04 6.03 -5.42
CA GLU A 34 19.62 7.38 -5.83
C GLU A 34 18.61 7.39 -6.99
N ARG A 35 18.48 6.30 -7.77
CA ARG A 35 17.49 6.22 -8.86
C ARG A 35 16.06 6.08 -8.32
N MET A 36 15.90 5.77 -7.03
CA MET A 36 14.60 5.80 -6.36
C MET A 36 14.07 7.23 -6.12
N ASP A 37 14.89 8.28 -6.31
CA ASP A 37 14.47 9.67 -6.13
C ASP A 37 13.66 10.24 -7.31
N GLU A 38 13.70 9.60 -8.48
CA GLU A 38 12.91 10.02 -9.64
C GLU A 38 11.40 9.90 -9.33
N ARG A 39 10.59 10.89 -9.70
CA ARG A 39 9.11 10.79 -9.56
C ARG A 39 8.50 10.26 -10.84
N LYS A 40 7.59 9.30 -10.73
CA LYS A 40 6.80 8.80 -11.86
C LYS A 40 5.30 9.09 -11.77
N ILE A 41 4.80 9.71 -10.68
CA ILE A 41 3.36 9.99 -10.59
C ILE A 41 2.88 10.69 -11.87
N PRO A 42 1.94 10.08 -12.62
CA PRO A 42 1.33 10.75 -13.75
C PRO A 42 0.67 12.05 -13.26
N LYS A 43 0.90 13.17 -13.95
CA LYS A 43 0.29 14.48 -13.62
C LYS A 43 -1.24 14.41 -13.45
N ILE A 44 -1.89 13.40 -14.00
CA ILE A 44 -3.33 13.17 -13.85
C ILE A 44 -3.75 12.91 -12.39
N LEU A 45 -2.87 12.35 -11.55
CA LEU A 45 -3.13 12.05 -10.14
C LEU A 45 -2.84 13.23 -9.19
N THR A 46 -2.30 14.35 -9.70
CA THR A 46 -1.85 15.49 -8.88
C THR A 46 -2.82 16.68 -8.86
N ASN A 47 -4.00 16.58 -9.51
CA ASN A 47 -4.89 17.73 -9.77
C ASN A 47 -6.02 17.92 -8.74
N SER A 48 -5.68 18.09 -7.46
CA SER A 48 -6.62 18.54 -6.42
C SER A 48 -5.91 19.43 -5.40
N ASP A 49 -6.62 20.46 -4.92
CA ASP A 49 -6.12 21.42 -3.92
C ASP A 49 -6.21 20.88 -2.48
N LYS A 50 -7.02 19.85 -2.24
CA LYS A 50 -7.27 19.28 -0.90
C LYS A 50 -6.69 17.88 -0.70
N TYR A 51 -6.59 17.11 -1.78
CA TYR A 51 -6.15 15.72 -1.73
C TYR A 51 -4.92 15.56 -2.63
N HIS A 52 -3.93 14.84 -2.13
CA HIS A 52 -2.69 14.62 -2.86
C HIS A 52 -2.30 13.14 -2.78
N VAL A 53 -1.98 12.56 -3.93
CA VAL A 53 -1.25 11.29 -4.00
C VAL A 53 0.23 11.61 -3.82
N VAL A 54 0.86 11.03 -2.80
CA VAL A 54 2.27 11.28 -2.50
C VAL A 54 3.08 10.02 -2.78
N GLU A 55 3.90 10.09 -3.82
CA GLU A 55 4.86 9.02 -4.12
C GLU A 55 6.05 9.11 -3.18
N ILE A 56 6.20 8.05 -2.40
CA ILE A 56 7.21 7.94 -1.35
C ILE A 56 8.60 7.71 -1.97
N ALA A 57 8.71 6.85 -2.99
CA ALA A 57 9.91 6.64 -3.80
C ALA A 57 9.51 6.01 -5.16
N ASN A 58 10.42 6.00 -6.14
CA ASN A 58 10.26 5.21 -7.37
C ASN A 58 10.78 3.80 -7.12
N TYR A 59 9.85 2.92 -6.76
CA TYR A 59 10.11 1.53 -6.43
C TYR A 59 10.26 0.62 -7.65
N ASP A 60 10.09 1.12 -8.88
CA ASP A 60 10.47 0.38 -10.09
C ASP A 60 11.98 0.07 -10.09
N ASN A 61 12.77 0.85 -9.33
CA ASN A 61 14.20 0.69 -9.16
C ASN A 61 14.58 -0.04 -7.85
N LEU A 62 13.60 -0.51 -7.05
CA LEU A 62 13.88 -1.29 -5.85
C LEU A 62 14.34 -2.70 -6.25
N ILE A 63 15.50 -3.13 -5.78
CA ILE A 63 15.97 -4.51 -5.95
C ILE A 63 15.80 -5.24 -4.61
N ILE A 64 15.01 -6.32 -4.63
CA ILE A 64 14.88 -7.24 -3.50
C ILE A 64 15.80 -8.42 -3.78
N ILE A 65 16.71 -8.68 -2.86
CA ILE A 65 17.66 -9.78 -2.93
C ILE A 65 17.30 -10.77 -1.84
N ASP A 66 16.90 -11.96 -2.26
CA ASP A 66 16.62 -13.10 -1.40
C ASP A 66 17.29 -14.37 -1.94
N ASN A 67 17.00 -15.49 -1.28
CA ASN A 67 17.58 -16.78 -1.66
C ASN A 67 17.10 -17.24 -3.04
N GLU A 68 15.94 -16.81 -3.53
CA GLU A 68 15.44 -17.19 -4.85
C GLU A 68 16.19 -16.44 -5.95
N VAL A 69 16.34 -15.12 -5.79
CA VAL A 69 17.10 -14.26 -6.73
C VAL A 69 18.57 -14.71 -6.83
N ILE A 70 19.20 -15.06 -5.70
CA ILE A 70 20.60 -15.54 -5.68
C ILE A 70 20.77 -16.89 -6.35
N ASN A 71 19.74 -17.75 -6.32
CA ASN A 71 19.78 -19.07 -6.97
C ASN A 71 19.42 -18.99 -8.48
N GLY A 72 19.25 -17.79 -9.04
CA GLY A 72 19.01 -17.57 -10.46
C GLY A 72 17.54 -17.64 -10.87
N ASN A 73 16.61 -17.60 -9.91
CA ASN A 73 15.19 -17.44 -10.21
C ASN A 73 14.86 -15.97 -10.55
N GLU A 74 13.71 -15.76 -11.19
CA GLU A 74 13.27 -14.48 -11.76
C GLU A 74 13.41 -13.29 -10.81
N LEU A 75 13.78 -12.13 -11.38
CA LEU A 75 13.72 -10.84 -10.70
C LEU A 75 12.28 -10.58 -10.22
N ILE A 76 12.11 -10.33 -8.93
CA ILE A 76 10.82 -9.89 -8.37
C ILE A 76 10.51 -8.50 -8.95
N GLN A 77 9.52 -8.42 -9.85
CA GLN A 77 9.01 -7.13 -10.31
C GLN A 77 8.10 -6.53 -9.24
N VAL A 78 8.42 -5.31 -8.84
CA VAL A 78 7.65 -4.54 -7.85
C VAL A 78 6.64 -3.66 -8.58
N GLY A 79 5.35 -3.94 -8.41
CA GLY A 79 4.26 -3.17 -9.01
C GLY A 79 3.81 -2.00 -8.13
N GLN A 80 3.44 -0.86 -8.74
CA GLN A 80 2.97 0.32 -8.00
C GLN A 80 1.53 0.14 -7.51
N CYS A 81 1.29 0.40 -6.22
CA CYS A 81 -0.03 0.37 -5.59
C CYS A 81 -0.29 1.67 -4.82
N ILE A 82 -1.52 2.19 -4.89
CA ILE A 82 -1.99 3.31 -4.06
C ILE A 82 -2.71 2.74 -2.83
N ASP A 83 -2.20 3.00 -1.64
CA ASP A 83 -2.91 2.66 -0.41
C ASP A 83 -3.84 3.76 0.05
N PHE A 84 -5.04 3.34 0.42
CA PHE A 84 -6.01 4.15 1.09
C PHE A 84 -5.82 4.02 2.60
N ASP A 85 -5.41 5.14 3.21
CA ASP A 85 -5.37 5.27 4.66
C ASP A 85 -6.79 5.30 5.26
N SER A 86 -6.87 5.28 6.58
CA SER A 86 -8.16 5.26 7.28
C SER A 86 -9.01 6.50 7.03
N ASN A 87 -8.40 7.66 6.76
CA ASN A 87 -9.13 8.87 6.43
C ASN A 87 -9.78 8.75 5.05
N VAL A 88 -9.03 8.34 4.04
CA VAL A 88 -9.52 8.13 2.68
C VAL A 88 -10.61 7.08 2.66
N MET A 89 -10.41 5.97 3.35
CA MET A 89 -11.41 4.91 3.49
C MET A 89 -12.70 5.45 4.11
N SER A 90 -12.61 6.33 5.12
CA SER A 90 -13.78 6.98 5.71
C SER A 90 -14.52 7.90 4.72
N TYR A 91 -13.80 8.63 3.86
CA TYR A 91 -14.39 9.46 2.81
C TYR A 91 -15.03 8.62 1.71
N LEU A 92 -14.41 7.50 1.36
CA LEU A 92 -14.95 6.55 0.40
C LEU A 92 -16.27 5.95 0.88
N ARG A 93 -16.36 5.57 2.16
CA ARG A 93 -17.62 5.15 2.78
C ARG A 93 -18.68 6.24 2.72
N ASN A 94 -18.29 7.48 3.03
CA ASN A 94 -19.22 8.60 2.96
C ASN A 94 -19.76 8.80 1.54
N LEU A 95 -18.92 8.67 0.52
CA LEU A 95 -19.33 8.79 -0.88
C LEU A 95 -20.29 7.67 -1.31
N ILE A 96 -19.95 6.41 -1.03
CA ILE A 96 -20.66 5.24 -1.58
C ILE A 96 -21.88 4.85 -0.72
N VAL A 97 -21.70 4.74 0.60
CA VAL A 97 -22.77 4.29 1.53
C VAL A 97 -23.67 5.46 1.94
N ASN A 98 -23.07 6.59 2.33
CA ASN A 98 -23.84 7.73 2.84
C ASN A 98 -24.26 8.72 1.74
N ASN A 99 -23.88 8.45 0.48
CA ASN A 99 -24.15 9.30 -0.68
C ASN A 99 -23.67 10.76 -0.52
N LYS A 100 -22.66 11.00 0.32
CA LYS A 100 -22.08 12.33 0.59
C LYS A 100 -20.99 12.64 -0.42
N TYR A 101 -21.32 13.52 -1.34
CA TYR A 101 -20.45 13.87 -2.45
C TYR A 101 -19.51 15.04 -2.10
N GLU A 102 -18.24 14.88 -2.44
CA GLU A 102 -17.21 15.93 -2.39
C GLU A 102 -16.45 15.95 -3.71
N ASP A 103 -16.54 17.08 -4.43
CA ASP A 103 -16.00 17.24 -5.80
C ASP A 103 -14.52 16.89 -5.91
N ASP A 104 -13.68 17.45 -5.02
CA ASP A 104 -12.24 17.24 -5.06
C ASP A 104 -11.84 15.78 -4.85
N PHE A 105 -12.53 15.11 -3.92
CA PHE A 105 -12.29 13.71 -3.62
C PHE A 105 -12.74 12.81 -4.77
N PHE A 106 -13.94 13.07 -5.28
CA PHE A 106 -14.51 12.33 -6.41
C PHE A 106 -13.61 12.42 -7.64
N LYS A 107 -13.12 13.63 -7.96
CA LYS A 107 -12.19 13.86 -9.08
C LYS A 107 -10.91 13.03 -8.94
N ILE A 108 -10.35 12.90 -7.74
CA ILE A 108 -9.17 12.06 -7.51
C ILE A 108 -9.49 10.58 -7.70
N LEU A 109 -10.61 10.09 -7.17
CA LEU A 109 -11.01 8.71 -7.37
C LEU A 109 -11.26 8.39 -8.85
N THR A 110 -11.85 9.33 -9.62
CA THR A 110 -11.99 9.21 -11.08
C THR A 110 -10.63 9.10 -11.76
N ASN A 111 -9.65 9.94 -11.37
CA ASN A 111 -8.30 9.88 -11.95
C ASN A 111 -7.60 8.55 -11.60
N ILE A 112 -7.75 8.07 -10.36
CA ILE A 112 -7.23 6.76 -9.94
C ILE A 112 -7.86 5.66 -10.80
N LYS A 113 -9.18 5.66 -11.02
CA LYS A 113 -9.82 4.67 -11.89
C LYS A 113 -9.37 4.71 -13.34
N LYS A 114 -9.25 5.91 -13.92
CA LYS A 114 -8.73 6.08 -15.29
C LYS A 114 -7.29 5.59 -15.45
N SER A 115 -6.49 5.74 -14.40
CA SER A 115 -5.09 5.29 -14.41
C SER A 115 -4.93 3.77 -14.39
N LYS A 116 -5.96 3.03 -13.96
CA LYS A 116 -5.92 1.57 -13.73
C LYS A 116 -4.79 1.11 -12.80
N GLN A 117 -4.26 2.01 -11.97
CA GLN A 117 -3.30 1.63 -10.94
C GLN A 117 -3.96 0.72 -9.91
N GLN A 118 -3.18 -0.22 -9.38
CA GLN A 118 -3.62 -1.06 -8.28
C GLN A 118 -3.88 -0.18 -7.05
N ILE A 119 -4.92 -0.53 -6.29
CA ILE A 119 -5.25 0.11 -5.03
C ILE A 119 -5.26 -0.92 -3.90
N SER A 120 -5.06 -0.45 -2.68
CA SER A 120 -5.08 -1.29 -1.48
C SER A 120 -5.71 -0.54 -0.31
N CYS A 121 -6.32 -1.29 0.61
CA CYS A 121 -6.82 -0.81 1.89
C CYS A 121 -6.10 -1.43 3.08
N VAL A 122 -4.94 -2.07 2.86
CA VAL A 122 -4.18 -2.78 3.89
C VAL A 122 -3.88 -1.90 5.12
N PRO A 123 -3.49 -0.61 4.99
CA PRO A 123 -3.28 0.23 6.17
C PRO A 123 -4.52 0.34 7.07
N TYR A 124 -5.70 0.47 6.47
CA TYR A 124 -6.96 0.50 7.21
C TYR A 124 -7.27 -0.84 7.89
N LEU A 125 -7.07 -1.96 7.21
CA LEU A 125 -7.28 -3.29 7.80
C LEU A 125 -6.36 -3.49 9.03
N ILE A 126 -5.11 -3.07 8.94
CA ILE A 126 -4.15 -3.21 10.04
C ILE A 126 -4.50 -2.28 11.20
N GLU A 127 -4.77 -0.99 10.92
CA GLU A 127 -5.14 -0.04 11.97
C GLU A 127 -6.37 -0.51 12.75
N ASN A 128 -7.41 -0.97 12.04
CA ASN A 128 -8.62 -1.44 12.68
C ASN A 128 -8.47 -2.82 13.32
N GLY A 129 -7.75 -3.75 12.70
CA GLY A 129 -7.44 -5.05 13.27
C GLY A 129 -6.70 -4.92 14.61
N ASN A 130 -5.74 -4.00 14.70
CA ASN A 130 -5.02 -3.71 15.94
C ASN A 130 -5.91 -3.08 17.02
N ASN A 131 -7.02 -2.46 16.61
CA ASN A 131 -7.97 -1.80 17.50
C ASN A 131 -9.31 -2.55 17.58
N ILE A 132 -9.33 -3.86 17.30
CA ILE A 132 -10.57 -4.61 17.05
C ILE A 132 -11.60 -4.54 18.21
N HIS A 133 -11.13 -4.37 19.44
CA HIS A 133 -11.98 -4.23 20.63
C HIS A 133 -12.61 -2.84 20.80
N ARG A 134 -12.18 -1.85 20.01
CA ARG A 134 -12.58 -0.44 20.11
C ARG A 134 -13.29 0.07 18.87
N ILE A 135 -13.19 -0.62 17.74
CA ILE A 135 -13.83 -0.20 16.49
C ILE A 135 -15.32 -0.54 16.46
N ASN A 136 -16.08 0.23 15.68
CA ASN A 136 -17.44 -0.14 15.30
C ASN A 136 -17.37 -1.12 14.12
N LYS A 137 -17.73 -2.38 14.37
CA LYS A 137 -17.67 -3.46 13.38
C LYS A 137 -18.55 -3.23 12.16
N ILE A 138 -19.74 -2.67 12.34
CA ILE A 138 -20.67 -2.36 11.24
C ILE A 138 -20.05 -1.29 10.33
N ILE A 139 -19.59 -0.18 10.93
CA ILE A 139 -18.91 0.89 10.17
C ILE A 139 -17.66 0.35 9.48
N SER A 140 -16.94 -0.56 10.13
CA SER A 140 -15.72 -1.15 9.57
C SER A 140 -16.02 -1.98 8.34
N TYR A 141 -17.05 -2.83 8.41
CA TYR A 141 -17.52 -3.63 7.28
C TYR A 141 -18.03 -2.76 6.13
N GLU A 142 -18.87 -1.76 6.40
CA GLU A 142 -19.36 -0.82 5.37
C GLU A 142 -18.22 -0.06 4.68
N THR A 143 -17.16 0.25 5.43
CA THR A 143 -15.97 0.93 4.88
C THR A 143 -15.19 0.01 3.94
N ILE A 144 -15.00 -1.26 4.31
CA ILE A 144 -14.37 -2.27 3.46
C ILE A 144 -15.24 -2.54 2.23
N LEU A 145 -16.55 -2.66 2.40
CA LEU A 145 -17.50 -2.80 1.30
C LEU A 145 -17.39 -1.65 0.30
N SER A 146 -17.27 -0.42 0.79
CA SER A 146 -17.08 0.75 -0.07
C SER A 146 -15.79 0.66 -0.88
N PHE A 147 -14.72 0.14 -0.30
CA PHE A 147 -13.48 -0.13 -1.03
C PHE A 147 -13.66 -1.24 -2.08
N SER A 148 -14.29 -2.37 -1.73
CA SER A 148 -14.53 -3.47 -2.68
C SER A 148 -15.45 -3.06 -3.83
N ILE A 149 -16.48 -2.23 -3.57
CA ILE A 149 -17.31 -1.60 -4.61
C ILE A 149 -16.43 -0.72 -5.49
N PHE A 150 -15.64 0.17 -4.90
CA PHE A 150 -14.76 1.05 -5.66
C PHE A 150 -13.75 0.26 -6.48
N ASP A 151 -13.19 -0.83 -5.98
CA ASP A 151 -12.21 -1.63 -6.71
C ASP A 151 -12.82 -2.28 -7.96
N ARG A 152 -14.07 -2.73 -7.89
CA ARG A 152 -14.74 -3.49 -8.98
C ARG A 152 -15.66 -2.67 -9.88
N ILE A 153 -16.09 -1.49 -9.45
CA ILE A 153 -17.01 -0.66 -10.24
C ILE A 153 -16.38 -0.23 -11.56
N SER A 154 -17.18 -0.25 -12.64
CA SER A 154 -16.73 0.23 -13.94
C SER A 154 -16.50 1.74 -13.91
N GLU A 155 -15.60 2.24 -14.76
CA GLU A 155 -15.38 3.70 -14.90
C GLU A 155 -16.68 4.43 -15.20
N PHE A 156 -17.47 3.90 -16.15
CA PHE A 156 -18.77 4.47 -16.53
C PHE A 156 -19.75 4.56 -15.35
N ASP A 157 -19.90 3.49 -14.56
CA ASP A 157 -20.83 3.51 -13.43
C ASP A 157 -20.31 4.38 -12.29
N PHE A 158 -18.99 4.43 -12.08
CA PHE A 158 -18.40 5.29 -11.08
C PHE A 158 -18.66 6.76 -11.41
N GLU A 159 -18.39 7.19 -12.65
CA GLU A 159 -18.64 8.56 -13.12
C GLU A 159 -20.11 8.96 -13.01
N ASN A 160 -21.04 8.03 -13.27
CA ASN A 160 -22.47 8.23 -13.12
C ASN A 160 -22.98 8.00 -11.68
N ARG A 161 -22.10 7.66 -10.73
CA ARG A 161 -22.43 7.34 -9.32
C ARG A 161 -23.47 6.23 -9.15
N ASN A 162 -23.47 5.26 -10.07
CA ASN A 162 -24.37 4.11 -10.08
C ASN A 162 -23.84 2.97 -9.18
N PHE A 163 -23.85 3.18 -7.87
CA PHE A 163 -23.32 2.20 -6.90
C PHE A 163 -24.31 1.07 -6.55
N SER A 164 -25.61 1.29 -6.75
CA SER A 164 -26.70 0.47 -6.18
C SER A 164 -26.57 -1.03 -6.47
N ARG A 165 -26.20 -1.40 -7.70
CA ARG A 165 -26.07 -2.81 -8.09
C ARG A 165 -24.92 -3.55 -7.40
N TYR A 166 -23.89 -2.83 -6.97
CA TYR A 166 -22.67 -3.41 -6.41
C TYR A 166 -22.82 -3.80 -4.93
N PHE A 167 -23.83 -3.28 -4.23
CA PHE A 167 -24.11 -3.67 -2.84
C PHE A 167 -24.57 -5.12 -2.70
N ASN A 168 -25.13 -5.70 -3.76
CA ASN A 168 -25.60 -7.09 -3.79
C ASN A 168 -24.79 -7.95 -4.77
N ASP A 169 -23.67 -7.43 -5.27
CA ASP A 169 -22.80 -8.15 -6.18
C ASP A 169 -22.01 -9.20 -5.39
N SER A 170 -22.07 -10.46 -5.83
CA SER A 170 -21.47 -11.57 -5.10
C SER A 170 -19.94 -11.46 -5.02
N GLU A 171 -19.27 -10.96 -6.06
CA GLU A 171 -17.81 -10.83 -6.03
C GLU A 171 -17.37 -9.70 -5.10
N VAL A 172 -18.13 -8.59 -5.08
CA VAL A 172 -17.92 -7.50 -4.13
C VAL A 172 -18.09 -7.99 -2.69
N ILE A 173 -19.16 -8.75 -2.41
CA ILE A 173 -19.43 -9.28 -1.07
C ILE A 173 -18.34 -10.26 -0.64
N LEU A 174 -17.94 -11.19 -1.51
CA LEU A 174 -16.88 -12.16 -1.20
C LEU A 174 -15.54 -11.47 -0.92
N ASP A 175 -15.15 -10.48 -1.73
CA ASP A 175 -13.93 -9.68 -1.48
C ASP A 175 -14.02 -8.88 -0.19
N THR A 176 -15.19 -8.35 0.14
CA THR A 176 -15.44 -7.63 1.41
C THR A 176 -15.28 -8.56 2.60
N ASP A 177 -15.91 -9.74 2.54
CA ASP A 177 -15.89 -10.74 3.61
C ASP A 177 -14.48 -11.26 3.86
N ASP A 178 -13.70 -11.50 2.81
CA ASP A 178 -12.31 -11.95 2.91
C ASP A 178 -11.42 -10.90 3.59
N ARG A 179 -11.48 -9.64 3.14
CA ARG A 179 -10.74 -8.53 3.76
C ARG A 179 -11.16 -8.30 5.22
N TYR A 180 -12.46 -8.38 5.49
CA TYR A 180 -12.98 -8.24 6.85
C TYR A 180 -12.53 -9.39 7.74
N TYR A 181 -12.57 -10.63 7.25
CA TYR A 181 -12.05 -11.79 7.95
C TYR A 181 -10.56 -11.62 8.27
N HIS A 182 -9.76 -11.17 7.30
CA HIS A 182 -8.35 -10.86 7.52
C HIS A 182 -8.17 -9.81 8.61
N MET A 183 -8.84 -8.66 8.53
CA MET A 183 -8.81 -7.61 9.56
C MET A 183 -9.14 -8.16 10.95
N MET A 184 -10.17 -8.98 11.08
CA MET A 184 -10.62 -9.57 12.35
C MET A 184 -9.61 -10.57 12.95
N ASN A 185 -8.71 -11.13 12.14
CA ASN A 185 -7.76 -12.17 12.53
C ASN A 185 -6.29 -11.74 12.42
N ILE A 186 -6.01 -10.44 12.28
CA ILE A 186 -4.64 -9.93 12.35
C ILE A 186 -4.05 -10.29 13.72
N GLN A 187 -2.98 -11.08 13.71
CA GLN A 187 -2.24 -11.47 14.91
C GLN A 187 -1.10 -10.49 15.19
N ASP A 188 -0.76 -10.32 16.47
CA ASP A 188 0.29 -9.39 16.93
C ASP A 188 1.67 -9.62 16.30
N SER A 189 2.00 -10.85 15.89
CA SER A 189 3.27 -11.17 15.21
C SER A 189 3.40 -10.54 13.81
N ASN A 190 2.29 -10.39 13.09
CA ASN A 190 2.25 -9.73 11.78
C ASN A 190 2.46 -8.21 11.90
N ILE A 191 2.19 -7.64 13.08
CA ILE A 191 2.34 -6.21 13.36
C ILE A 191 3.82 -5.81 13.35
N LEU A 192 4.72 -6.60 13.94
CA LEU A 192 6.15 -6.29 13.96
C LEU A 192 6.74 -6.29 12.54
N GLN A 193 6.29 -7.22 11.70
CA GLN A 193 6.72 -7.33 10.32
C GLN A 193 6.17 -6.17 9.47
N PHE A 194 4.91 -5.78 9.68
CA PHE A 194 4.33 -4.58 9.08
C PHE A 194 5.03 -3.30 9.56
N GLN A 195 5.27 -3.16 10.86
CA GLN A 195 6.02 -2.03 11.42
C GLN A 195 7.41 -1.96 10.82
N ALA A 196 8.10 -3.08 10.60
CA ALA A 196 9.39 -3.11 9.92
C ALA A 196 9.29 -2.64 8.46
N ILE A 197 8.30 -3.11 7.70
CA ILE A 197 8.05 -2.68 6.32
C ILE A 197 7.67 -1.19 6.27
N TYR A 198 6.79 -0.75 7.16
CA TYR A 198 6.36 0.63 7.29
C TYR A 198 7.53 1.54 7.74
N LEU A 199 8.40 1.08 8.64
CA LEU A 199 9.62 1.76 9.03
C LEU A 199 10.62 1.83 7.87
N LEU A 200 10.72 0.82 7.03
CA LEU A 200 11.52 0.86 5.80
C LEU A 200 10.98 1.91 4.82
N VAL A 201 9.66 1.94 4.62
CA VAL A 201 8.98 2.96 3.80
C VAL A 201 9.18 4.37 4.38
N LEU A 202 9.07 4.53 5.71
CA LEU A 202 9.33 5.78 6.40
C LEU A 202 10.80 6.19 6.35
N MET A 203 11.74 5.25 6.49
CA MET A 203 13.17 5.53 6.36
C MET A 203 13.51 6.01 4.95
N ALA A 204 12.97 5.36 3.91
CA ALA A 204 13.09 5.83 2.54
C ALA A 204 12.51 7.25 2.37
N PHE A 205 11.34 7.52 2.97
CA PHE A 205 10.74 8.85 2.99
C PHE A 205 11.61 9.91 3.72
N PHE A 206 12.20 9.57 4.87
CA PHE A 206 13.03 10.49 5.66
C PHE A 206 14.37 10.77 5.00
N ILE A 207 15.01 9.76 4.38
CA ILE A 207 16.22 9.96 3.56
C ILE A 207 15.93 10.99 2.46
N LYS A 208 14.81 10.82 1.75
CA LYS A 208 14.32 11.73 0.69
C LYS A 208 13.98 13.15 1.17
N ASN A 209 13.36 13.30 2.34
CA ASN A 209 12.84 14.60 2.82
C ASN A 209 13.72 15.28 3.88
N SER A 210 14.86 14.71 4.25
CA SER A 210 15.83 15.28 5.19
C SER A 210 16.34 16.69 4.83
N ARG A 211 16.09 17.16 3.59
CA ARG A 211 16.40 18.51 3.13
C ARG A 211 15.25 19.53 3.24
N VAL A 212 14.01 19.14 3.56
CA VAL A 212 12.85 20.05 3.59
C VAL A 212 12.17 20.04 4.96
N LYS A 213 12.61 20.95 5.86
CA LYS A 213 12.03 21.21 7.19
C LYS A 213 10.69 21.97 7.11
N SER A 214 9.66 21.51 6.40
CA SER A 214 8.33 22.16 6.50
C SER A 214 7.26 21.37 5.77
N ARG A 215 6.07 21.29 6.38
CA ARG A 215 4.79 20.73 5.89
C ARG A 215 4.52 19.26 6.25
N LEU A 216 4.22 19.03 7.53
CA LEU A 216 3.91 17.71 8.11
C LEU A 216 2.43 17.59 8.52
N LEU A 217 1.51 18.28 7.82
CA LEU A 217 0.11 18.41 8.25
C LEU A 217 -0.89 18.41 7.08
N CYS A 218 -0.72 17.49 6.12
CA CYS A 218 -1.74 17.19 5.10
C CYS A 218 -2.14 15.72 5.20
N LYS A 219 -3.42 15.41 4.91
CA LYS A 219 -3.96 14.05 4.87
C LYS A 219 -3.32 13.31 3.68
N MET A 220 -2.50 12.29 3.94
CA MET A 220 -1.64 11.65 2.95
C MET A 220 -2.17 10.26 2.56
N LEU A 221 -2.33 10.04 1.27
CA LEU A 221 -2.40 8.71 0.66
C LEU A 221 -0.98 8.15 0.56
N TYR A 222 -0.73 6.97 1.12
CA TYR A 222 0.58 6.30 1.03
C TYR A 222 0.63 5.42 -0.23
N ASN A 223 1.80 5.31 -0.87
CA ASN A 223 2.10 4.21 -1.77
C ASN A 223 2.90 3.18 -0.97
N VAL A 224 2.27 2.13 -0.45
CA VAL A 224 2.94 0.95 0.14
C VAL A 224 2.57 -0.29 -0.69
N PHE A 225 3.54 -1.17 -0.86
CA PHE A 225 3.49 -2.25 -1.84
C PHE A 225 2.75 -3.48 -1.32
N THR A 226 2.10 -4.19 -2.25
CA THR A 226 1.74 -5.60 -2.11
C THR A 226 2.78 -6.43 -2.86
N ILE A 227 3.40 -7.43 -2.21
CA ILE A 227 4.25 -8.43 -2.90
C ILE A 227 3.32 -9.53 -3.42
N SER A 228 3.10 -9.63 -4.73
CA SER A 228 2.46 -10.80 -5.35
C SER A 228 3.52 -11.64 -6.06
N THR A 229 3.79 -12.84 -5.57
CA THR A 229 4.54 -13.84 -6.33
C THR A 229 3.58 -14.45 -7.35
N TYR A 230 3.75 -14.13 -8.64
CA TYR A 230 3.08 -14.90 -9.68
C TYR A 230 3.74 -16.28 -9.75
N GLN A 231 2.99 -17.32 -9.41
CA GLN A 231 3.33 -18.68 -9.81
C GLN A 231 2.74 -18.86 -11.21
N ASN A 232 3.62 -18.98 -12.22
CA ASN A 232 3.24 -19.49 -13.54
C ASN A 232 2.96 -20.99 -13.47
#